data_AF-A0A832GVE6-F1
#
_entry.id   AF-A0A832GVE6-F1
#
_cell.length_a   1.000
_cell.length_b   1.000
_cell.length_c   1.000
_cell.angle_alpha   90.00
_cell.angle_beta   90.00
_cell.angle_gamma   90.00
#
_symmetry.space_group_name_H-M   'P 1'
#
loop_
_entity.id
_entity.type
_entity.pdbx_description
1 polymer ?
#
loop_
_entity_poly.entity_id
_entity_poly.type
_entity_poly.pdbx_seq_one_letter_code
_entity_poly.pdbx_strand_id
1 'polypeptide(L)'
;MEQLELDYRVYYDKVYGGWVGKSVGGAIGAQVEGQKRLHSFTEETAFPERWPPNDDLDLQVLWLHALFERGLDLTSRDLAEEWFEHCWYHFNEYGRFLKNFARGIDPPTSGWFDNEYFRESMGSPIRSEIWAFISPGNPDLAASYAERDAALDHWRDSVWAEQFYAAVEAAAFFESDLDRLVEIGLRYVPAGSKLRAVIELVRECRRRGYSWERARGEVLRRFGSPDATSVHQNVGFTLIALLWGELDFARTALIAINCGYDTDCTAATALALLGVLLGEGRIPGRWKEPLKDAFEMGFHLPRASYRISDLATETCAVGVATSRALNRRVRILNVPERVEGMARRVRASRPKPEIEVEVDYLGEPAIAGGGEKELEVTVRNNGGEPASGTLRVEVPEGWGAPPPASLTIPPRGSRSVKVRVAAPGEGVLWDRNALRAVFVDAAGRVWAKSFGLVGARRWLVLGPFWDSPSWIEDAADIEKPYVDERLIAEGRELELFEGAVALDSPSS
;
A
#
# COMPACT_ATOMS: atom_id res chain seq x y z
N MET A 1 -32.72 1.96 -4.17
CA MET A 1 -32.05 1.75 -5.46
C MET A 1 -32.34 0.34 -5.89
N GLU A 2 -32.70 0.17 -7.16
CA GLU A 2 -32.78 -1.15 -7.79
C GLU A 2 -31.40 -1.81 -7.74
N GLN A 3 -31.34 -3.09 -7.37
CA GLN A 3 -30.09 -3.84 -7.28
C GLN A 3 -29.66 -4.21 -8.71
N LEU A 4 -28.44 -3.85 -9.09
CA LEU A 4 -27.89 -4.21 -10.40
C LEU A 4 -27.65 -5.72 -10.45
N GLU A 5 -27.86 -6.33 -11.60
CA GLU A 5 -27.59 -7.75 -11.82
C GLU A 5 -26.37 -7.93 -12.74
N LEU A 6 -25.50 -8.88 -12.41
CA LEU A 6 -24.31 -9.21 -13.18
C LEU A 6 -24.24 -10.73 -13.39
N ASP A 7 -24.31 -11.18 -14.64
CA ASP A 7 -24.14 -12.61 -14.95
C ASP A 7 -22.72 -13.07 -14.62
N TYR A 8 -22.58 -14.24 -13.98
CA TYR A 8 -21.27 -14.78 -13.59
C TYR A 8 -20.31 -14.91 -14.77
N ARG A 9 -20.77 -15.26 -15.98
CA ARG A 9 -19.88 -15.40 -17.14
C ARG A 9 -19.26 -14.06 -17.53
N VAL A 10 -20.04 -12.98 -17.48
CA VAL A 10 -19.56 -11.61 -17.73
C VAL A 10 -18.62 -11.17 -16.60
N TYR A 11 -18.99 -11.45 -15.35
CA TYR A 11 -18.14 -11.15 -14.20
C TYR A 11 -16.78 -11.85 -14.30
N TYR A 12 -16.78 -13.16 -14.54
CA TYR A 12 -15.56 -13.95 -14.70
C TYR A 12 -14.71 -13.49 -15.89
N ASP A 13 -15.31 -13.23 -17.06
CA ASP A 13 -14.56 -12.78 -18.24
C ASP A 13 -13.85 -11.44 -17.99
N LYS A 14 -14.50 -10.52 -17.25
CA LYS A 14 -13.90 -9.26 -16.83
C LYS A 14 -12.79 -9.43 -15.79
N VAL A 15 -13.01 -10.24 -14.74
CA VAL A 15 -11.98 -10.52 -13.72
C VAL A 15 -10.79 -11.24 -14.33
N TYR A 16 -11.03 -12.24 -15.18
CA TYR A 16 -9.97 -12.98 -15.85
C TYR A 16 -9.22 -12.09 -16.84
N GLY A 17 -9.92 -11.26 -17.61
CA GLY A 17 -9.31 -10.26 -18.48
C GLY A 17 -8.43 -9.29 -17.70
N GLY A 18 -8.89 -8.84 -16.52
CA GLY A 18 -8.12 -7.99 -15.61
C GLY A 18 -6.82 -8.66 -15.15
N TRP A 19 -6.88 -9.89 -14.66
CA TRP A 19 -5.68 -10.63 -14.26
C TRP A 19 -4.72 -10.89 -15.42
N VAL A 20 -5.23 -11.26 -16.60
CA VAL A 20 -4.40 -11.41 -17.81
C VAL A 20 -3.73 -10.09 -18.16
N GLY A 21 -4.47 -8.99 -18.16
CA GLY A 21 -3.94 -7.65 -18.41
C GLY A 21 -2.83 -7.27 -17.43
N LYS A 22 -3.05 -7.49 -16.12
CA LYS A 22 -2.06 -7.28 -15.07
C LYS A 22 -0.79 -8.07 -15.33
N SER A 23 -0.92 -9.39 -15.56
CA SER A 23 0.22 -10.29 -15.75
C SER A 23 1.00 -9.96 -17.02
N VAL A 24 0.33 -9.58 -18.12
CA VAL A 24 1.01 -9.11 -19.33
C VAL A 24 1.78 -7.82 -19.04
N GLY A 25 1.12 -6.82 -18.45
CA GLY A 25 1.70 -5.50 -18.18
C GLY A 25 2.92 -5.57 -17.26
N GLY A 26 2.80 -6.30 -16.15
CA GLY A 26 3.90 -6.49 -15.21
C GLY A 26 5.11 -7.15 -15.89
N ALA A 27 4.90 -8.21 -16.65
CA ALA A 27 5.99 -8.91 -17.32
C ALA A 27 6.70 -8.05 -18.39
N ILE A 28 5.95 -7.38 -19.27
CA ILE A 28 6.58 -6.54 -20.31
C ILE A 28 7.23 -5.29 -19.73
N GLY A 29 6.73 -4.76 -18.62
CA GLY A 29 7.27 -3.58 -17.97
C GLY A 29 8.53 -3.87 -17.15
N ALA A 30 8.63 -5.04 -16.51
CA ALA A 30 9.71 -5.37 -15.58
C ALA A 30 11.11 -5.30 -16.22
N GLN A 31 11.24 -5.56 -17.52
CA GLN A 31 12.53 -5.56 -18.22
C GLN A 31 13.21 -4.17 -18.29
N VAL A 32 12.45 -3.09 -18.07
CA VAL A 32 12.94 -1.71 -18.11
C VAL A 32 12.52 -0.88 -16.89
N GLU A 33 12.07 -1.55 -15.84
CA GLU A 33 11.73 -0.90 -14.57
C GLU A 33 12.88 -0.02 -14.05
N GLY A 34 12.52 1.15 -13.52
CA GLY A 34 13.46 2.15 -13.00
C GLY A 34 14.18 2.99 -14.07
N GLN A 35 14.06 2.67 -15.37
CA GLN A 35 14.73 3.43 -16.44
C GLN A 35 13.98 4.74 -16.73
N LYS A 36 14.53 5.87 -16.27
CA LYS A 36 13.93 7.22 -16.38
C LYS A 36 14.08 7.87 -17.77
N ARG A 37 13.86 7.11 -18.84
CA ARG A 37 13.98 7.57 -20.23
C ARG A 37 12.76 7.16 -21.06
N LEU A 38 12.60 7.77 -22.23
CA LEU A 38 11.69 7.23 -23.23
C LEU A 38 12.29 5.94 -23.80
N HIS A 39 11.43 4.97 -24.06
CA HIS A 39 11.79 3.76 -24.82
C HIS A 39 11.15 3.80 -26.21
N SER A 40 11.49 2.81 -27.04
CA SER A 40 11.01 2.66 -28.41
C SER A 40 10.59 1.23 -28.70
N PHE A 41 9.95 0.57 -27.73
CA PHE A 41 9.40 -0.75 -27.89
C PHE A 41 8.31 -0.77 -28.96
N THR A 42 8.31 -1.86 -29.72
CA THR A 42 7.31 -2.24 -30.72
C THR A 42 6.68 -3.55 -30.28
N GLU A 43 5.62 -4.02 -30.95
CA GLU A 43 5.05 -5.33 -30.63
C GLU A 43 6.08 -6.46 -30.79
N GLU A 44 7.08 -6.29 -31.65
CA GLU A 44 8.16 -7.25 -31.93
C GLU A 44 9.18 -7.34 -30.80
N THR A 45 9.34 -6.26 -30.04
CA THR A 45 10.41 -6.13 -29.04
C THR A 45 9.90 -6.00 -27.61
N ALA A 46 8.58 -5.92 -27.40
CA ALA A 46 7.98 -5.70 -26.08
C ALA A 46 8.07 -6.91 -25.14
N PHE A 47 8.31 -8.12 -25.64
CA PHE A 47 8.28 -9.33 -24.82
C PHE A 47 9.67 -9.63 -24.23
N PRO A 48 9.78 -9.82 -22.91
CA PRO A 48 11.03 -10.25 -22.29
C PRO A 48 11.31 -11.74 -22.56
N GLU A 49 12.57 -12.15 -22.42
CA GLU A 49 12.96 -13.56 -22.57
C GLU A 49 12.38 -14.44 -21.46
N ARG A 50 12.28 -13.91 -20.25
CA ARG A 50 11.69 -14.57 -19.08
C ARG A 50 10.67 -13.64 -18.44
N TRP A 51 9.57 -14.21 -17.96
CA TRP A 51 8.53 -13.51 -17.22
C TRP A 51 8.87 -13.63 -15.73
N PRO A 52 9.36 -12.56 -15.08
CA PRO A 52 9.71 -12.64 -13.66
C PRO A 52 8.45 -12.64 -12.78
N PRO A 53 8.54 -13.14 -11.54
CA PRO A 53 7.58 -12.76 -10.51
C PRO A 53 7.61 -11.25 -10.32
N ASN A 54 6.47 -10.68 -9.93
CA ASN A 54 6.28 -9.25 -9.85
C ASN A 54 5.36 -8.92 -8.67
N ASP A 55 5.75 -7.95 -7.85
CA ASP A 55 5.07 -7.62 -6.60
C ASP A 55 3.68 -7.04 -6.82
N ASP A 56 3.41 -6.38 -7.96
CA ASP A 56 2.08 -5.90 -8.32
C ASP A 56 1.02 -7.00 -8.32
N LEU A 57 1.39 -8.21 -8.76
CA LEU A 57 0.51 -9.36 -8.75
C LEU A 57 0.60 -10.10 -7.40
N ASP A 58 1.81 -10.33 -6.90
CA ASP A 58 2.05 -11.18 -5.75
C ASP A 58 1.33 -10.69 -4.49
N LEU A 59 1.34 -9.38 -4.24
CA LEU A 59 0.69 -8.79 -3.06
C LEU A 59 -0.84 -8.84 -3.15
N GLN A 60 -1.41 -8.72 -4.35
CA GLN A 60 -2.85 -8.91 -4.52
C GLN A 60 -3.28 -10.36 -4.33
N VAL A 61 -2.42 -11.27 -4.74
CA VAL A 61 -2.60 -12.70 -4.54
C VAL A 61 -2.47 -13.08 -3.05
N LEU A 62 -1.65 -12.35 -2.27
CA LEU A 62 -1.61 -12.41 -0.81
C LEU A 62 -2.90 -11.88 -0.18
N TRP A 63 -3.47 -10.78 -0.67
CA TRP A 63 -4.77 -10.27 -0.20
C TRP A 63 -5.91 -11.23 -0.45
N LEU A 64 -5.88 -11.94 -1.58
CA LEU A 64 -6.84 -13.00 -1.83
C LEU A 64 -6.72 -14.15 -0.80
N HIS A 65 -5.50 -14.52 -0.43
CA HIS A 65 -5.25 -15.49 0.65
C HIS A 65 -5.80 -14.99 2.00
N ALA A 66 -5.51 -13.73 2.37
CA ALA A 66 -6.03 -13.09 3.57
C ALA A 66 -7.58 -13.16 3.65
N LEU A 67 -8.27 -12.90 2.53
CA LEU A 67 -9.73 -12.95 2.45
C LEU A 67 -10.29 -14.35 2.69
N PHE A 68 -9.59 -15.41 2.26
CA PHE A 68 -9.99 -16.78 2.55
C PHE A 68 -9.75 -17.18 4.00
N GLU A 69 -8.62 -16.78 4.59
CA GLU A 69 -8.24 -17.17 5.95
C GLU A 69 -8.98 -16.37 7.02
N ARG A 70 -9.11 -15.05 6.82
CA ARG A 70 -9.63 -14.11 7.83
C ARG A 70 -11.05 -13.62 7.53
N GLY A 71 -11.52 -13.73 6.30
CA GLY A 71 -12.86 -13.30 5.86
C GLY A 71 -12.89 -11.86 5.34
N LEU A 72 -14.10 -11.35 5.07
CA LEU A 72 -14.28 -10.05 4.40
C LEU A 72 -14.04 -8.83 5.30
N ASP A 73 -14.17 -8.95 6.62
CA ASP A 73 -14.04 -7.84 7.56
C ASP A 73 -12.56 -7.60 7.94
N LEU A 74 -11.70 -7.41 6.92
CA LEU A 74 -10.27 -7.19 7.08
C LEU A 74 -9.97 -5.79 7.62
N THR A 75 -9.07 -5.73 8.61
CA THR A 75 -8.45 -4.51 9.10
C THR A 75 -7.06 -4.30 8.47
N SER A 76 -6.53 -3.07 8.50
CA SER A 76 -5.13 -2.82 8.09
C SER A 76 -4.13 -3.65 8.90
N ARG A 77 -4.44 -3.95 10.16
CA ARG A 77 -3.59 -4.81 10.98
C ARG A 77 -3.63 -6.27 10.52
N ASP A 78 -4.79 -6.79 10.11
CA ASP A 78 -4.88 -8.14 9.54
C ASP A 78 -4.02 -8.25 8.27
N LEU A 79 -4.09 -7.26 7.39
CA LEU A 79 -3.27 -7.18 6.18
C LEU A 79 -1.77 -7.08 6.54
N ALA A 80 -1.42 -6.28 7.55
CA ALA A 80 -0.04 -6.13 7.99
C ALA A 80 0.53 -7.43 8.56
N GLU A 81 -0.25 -8.16 9.37
CA GLU A 81 0.12 -9.48 9.89
C GLU A 81 0.31 -10.49 8.75
N GLU A 82 -0.62 -10.51 7.79
CA GLU A 82 -0.54 -11.39 6.62
C GLU A 82 0.73 -11.14 5.79
N TRP A 83 1.05 -9.88 5.52
CA TRP A 83 2.29 -9.51 4.82
C TRP A 83 3.50 -9.94 5.64
N PHE A 84 3.55 -9.60 6.92
CA PHE A 84 4.70 -9.90 7.78
C PHE A 84 4.98 -11.40 7.92
N GLU A 85 3.95 -12.24 7.84
CA GLU A 85 4.06 -13.71 7.93
C GLU A 85 4.52 -14.37 6.62
N HIS A 86 4.18 -13.80 5.46
CA HIS A 86 4.31 -14.49 4.17
C HIS A 86 5.20 -13.81 3.13
N CYS A 87 5.38 -12.50 3.20
CA CYS A 87 6.07 -11.72 2.17
C CYS A 87 7.34 -11.06 2.71
N TRP A 88 8.47 -11.34 2.05
CA TRP A 88 9.80 -10.85 2.45
C TRP A 88 10.20 -9.53 1.78
N TYR A 89 9.37 -8.98 0.88
CA TYR A 89 9.68 -7.79 0.11
C TYR A 89 9.94 -6.60 1.03
N HIS A 90 11.16 -6.08 0.98
CA HIS A 90 11.66 -4.98 1.81
C HIS A 90 12.12 -3.79 0.96
N PHE A 91 11.70 -3.74 -0.29
CA PHE A 91 12.01 -2.68 -1.23
C PHE A 91 11.37 -1.38 -0.75
N ASN A 92 12.11 -0.27 -0.83
CA ASN A 92 11.59 1.09 -0.62
C ASN A 92 10.67 1.22 0.61
N GLU A 93 9.41 1.61 0.41
CA GLU A 93 8.40 1.78 1.46
C GLU A 93 7.98 0.48 2.16
N TYR A 94 8.02 -0.68 1.49
CA TYR A 94 7.69 -1.97 2.10
C TYR A 94 8.65 -2.26 3.25
N GLY A 95 9.94 -2.00 3.05
CA GLY A 95 10.95 -2.14 4.10
C GLY A 95 10.73 -1.20 5.28
N ARG A 96 10.23 0.02 5.03
CA ARG A 96 9.88 0.99 6.09
C ARG A 96 8.69 0.50 6.90
N PHE A 97 7.63 0.06 6.22
CA PHE A 97 6.46 -0.56 6.84
C PHE A 97 6.86 -1.76 7.71
N LEU A 98 7.55 -2.76 7.15
CA LEU A 98 7.93 -3.98 7.87
C LEU A 98 8.77 -3.68 9.11
N LYS A 99 9.71 -2.74 9.00
CA LYS A 99 10.53 -2.25 10.12
C LYS A 99 9.68 -1.60 11.20
N ASN A 100 8.74 -0.73 10.83
CA ASN A 100 7.84 -0.06 11.77
C ASN A 100 6.88 -1.05 12.44
N PHE A 101 6.32 -1.98 11.68
CA PHE A 101 5.44 -3.01 12.22
C PHE A 101 6.19 -3.94 13.18
N ALA A 102 7.44 -4.31 12.86
CA ALA A 102 8.32 -5.06 13.77
C ALA A 102 8.66 -4.27 15.05
N ARG A 103 8.66 -2.94 15.02
CA ARG A 103 8.79 -2.07 16.20
C ARG A 103 7.52 -2.03 17.04
N GLY A 104 6.39 -2.56 16.57
CA GLY A 104 5.09 -2.48 17.24
C GLY A 104 4.33 -1.20 16.93
N ILE A 105 4.60 -0.58 15.78
CA ILE A 105 3.87 0.56 15.25
C ILE A 105 2.90 0.02 14.20
N ASP A 106 1.61 0.15 14.47
CA ASP A 106 0.57 -0.32 13.56
C ASP A 106 0.27 0.70 12.44
N PRO A 107 -0.37 0.26 11.34
CA PRO A 107 -1.02 1.16 10.40
C PRO A 107 -2.06 2.06 11.11
N PRO A 108 -2.27 3.31 10.66
CA PRO A 108 -1.64 3.95 9.50
C PRO A 108 -0.24 4.52 9.78
N THR A 109 0.20 4.55 11.04
CA THR A 109 1.48 5.17 11.43
C THR A 109 2.68 4.47 10.80
N SER A 110 2.58 3.15 10.61
CA SER A 110 3.63 2.36 9.95
C SER A 110 3.96 2.83 8.53
N GLY A 111 2.98 3.40 7.81
CA GLY A 111 3.14 3.80 6.41
C GLY A 111 3.80 5.17 6.22
N TRP A 112 3.69 6.09 7.18
CA TRP A 112 4.21 7.44 7.02
C TRP A 112 5.45 7.76 7.88
N PHE A 113 5.66 7.06 9.00
CA PHE A 113 6.77 7.32 9.91
C PHE A 113 8.09 6.75 9.38
N ASP A 114 9.19 7.52 9.43
CA ASP A 114 10.51 7.10 8.92
C ASP A 114 10.45 6.67 7.43
N ASN A 115 9.56 7.32 6.67
CA ASN A 115 9.22 6.99 5.27
C ASN A 115 8.99 8.24 4.39
N GLU A 116 9.66 9.37 4.65
CA GLU A 116 9.37 10.65 3.97
C GLU A 116 9.62 10.60 2.46
N TYR A 117 10.56 9.77 2.01
CA TYR A 117 10.97 9.68 0.61
C TYR A 117 10.03 8.80 -0.23
N PHE A 118 9.59 7.64 0.30
CA PHE A 118 8.83 6.64 -0.46
C PHE A 118 7.33 6.58 -0.12
N ARG A 119 6.85 7.22 0.95
CA ARG A 119 5.41 7.16 1.33
C ARG A 119 4.41 7.62 0.27
N GLU A 120 4.87 8.30 -0.79
CA GLU A 120 4.10 8.73 -1.96
C GLU A 120 4.59 8.07 -3.28
N SER A 121 4.90 6.77 -3.23
CA SER A 121 5.27 5.89 -4.38
C SER A 121 4.11 5.00 -4.86
N MET A 122 4.35 4.17 -5.89
CA MET A 122 3.33 3.33 -6.55
C MET A 122 3.02 2.01 -5.84
N GLY A 123 3.75 1.62 -4.79
CA GLY A 123 3.63 0.27 -4.21
C GLY A 123 2.25 -0.08 -3.68
N SER A 124 1.43 0.89 -3.26
CA SER A 124 0.01 0.70 -2.91
C SER A 124 -0.93 0.77 -4.11
N PRO A 125 -0.87 1.81 -4.99
CA PRO A 125 -1.66 1.85 -6.22
C PRO A 125 -1.68 0.59 -7.06
N ILE A 126 -0.56 -0.14 -7.16
CA ILE A 126 -0.48 -1.39 -7.93
C ILE A 126 -1.31 -2.53 -7.34
N ARG A 127 -1.91 -2.37 -6.16
CA ARG A 127 -2.70 -3.41 -5.48
C ARG A 127 -4.21 -3.19 -5.60
N SER A 128 -4.65 -2.20 -6.37
CA SER A 128 -6.05 -1.79 -6.42
C SER A 128 -7.02 -2.82 -7.00
N GLU A 129 -6.55 -3.65 -7.95
CA GLU A 129 -7.45 -4.45 -8.78
C GLU A 129 -8.18 -5.54 -7.98
N ILE A 130 -7.53 -6.18 -7.01
CA ILE A 130 -8.18 -7.18 -6.15
C ILE A 130 -9.37 -6.59 -5.42
N TRP A 131 -9.26 -5.36 -4.92
CA TRP A 131 -10.35 -4.67 -4.21
C TRP A 131 -11.51 -4.32 -5.13
N ALA A 132 -11.19 -3.94 -6.38
CA ALA A 132 -12.18 -3.72 -7.42
C ALA A 132 -12.87 -5.01 -7.86
N PHE A 133 -12.12 -6.08 -8.07
CA PHE A 133 -12.62 -7.37 -8.57
C PHE A 133 -13.58 -8.01 -7.59
N ILE A 134 -13.35 -7.90 -6.27
CA ILE A 134 -14.28 -8.41 -5.26
C ILE A 134 -15.47 -7.46 -5.00
N SER A 135 -15.40 -6.21 -5.46
CA SER A 135 -16.41 -5.16 -5.24
C SER A 135 -17.04 -4.61 -6.53
N PRO A 136 -17.48 -5.46 -7.49
CA PRO A 136 -17.93 -4.99 -8.80
C PRO A 136 -19.10 -4.02 -8.66
N GLY A 137 -19.06 -2.92 -9.39
CA GLY A 137 -20.07 -1.86 -9.38
C GLY A 137 -20.17 -1.08 -8.06
N ASN A 138 -19.22 -1.23 -7.13
CA ASN A 138 -19.25 -0.54 -5.85
C ASN A 138 -17.92 0.17 -5.53
N PRO A 139 -17.71 1.37 -6.10
CA PRO A 139 -16.50 2.16 -5.87
C PRO A 139 -16.21 2.49 -4.40
N ASP A 140 -17.27 2.74 -3.59
CA ASP A 140 -17.08 3.08 -2.17
C ASP A 140 -16.52 1.91 -1.37
N LEU A 141 -16.98 0.68 -1.67
CA LEU A 141 -16.47 -0.51 -0.99
C LEU A 141 -15.03 -0.80 -1.41
N ALA A 142 -14.74 -0.74 -2.71
CA ALA A 142 -13.39 -0.94 -3.24
C ALA A 142 -12.39 0.07 -2.64
N ALA A 143 -12.73 1.36 -2.65
CA ALA A 143 -11.90 2.41 -2.06
C ALA A 143 -11.72 2.25 -0.53
N SER A 144 -12.69 1.66 0.17
CA SER A 144 -12.55 1.41 1.61
C SER A 144 -11.58 0.26 1.95
N TYR A 145 -11.46 -0.73 1.06
CA TYR A 145 -10.43 -1.77 1.20
C TYR A 145 -9.06 -1.20 0.83
N ALA A 146 -8.97 -0.48 -0.30
CA ALA A 146 -7.75 0.18 -0.74
C ALA A 146 -7.18 1.16 0.30
N GLU A 147 -8.02 1.89 1.03
CA GLU A 147 -7.55 2.74 2.13
C GLU A 147 -6.85 1.93 3.24
N ARG A 148 -7.43 0.78 3.59
CA ARG A 148 -6.90 -0.08 4.64
C ARG A 148 -5.60 -0.74 4.22
N ASP A 149 -5.51 -1.11 2.95
CA ASP A 149 -4.32 -1.66 2.30
C ASP A 149 -3.20 -0.61 2.21
N ALA A 150 -3.44 0.51 1.53
CA ALA A 150 -2.42 1.53 1.32
C ALA A 150 -1.83 2.10 2.62
N ALA A 151 -2.63 2.17 3.69
CA ALA A 151 -2.18 2.72 4.97
C ALA A 151 -1.08 1.90 5.66
N LEU A 152 -0.78 0.69 5.19
CA LEU A 152 0.30 -0.15 5.73
C LEU A 152 1.65 0.53 5.54
N ASP A 153 1.91 0.98 4.31
CA ASP A 153 3.22 1.36 3.77
C ASP A 153 3.24 2.74 3.11
N HIS A 154 2.09 3.38 2.91
CA HIS A 154 1.98 4.67 2.22
C HIS A 154 1.16 5.72 2.98
N TRP A 155 1.17 6.94 2.44
CA TRP A 155 0.45 8.10 2.97
C TRP A 155 -0.06 9.02 1.86
N ARG A 156 -1.16 9.75 2.13
CA ARG A 156 -1.69 10.81 1.26
C ARG A 156 -1.87 10.40 -0.21
N ASP A 157 -1.11 10.98 -1.13
CA ASP A 157 -1.36 10.89 -2.57
C ASP A 157 -1.28 9.44 -3.07
N SER A 158 -0.51 8.56 -2.44
CA SER A 158 -0.51 7.12 -2.80
C SER A 158 -1.73 6.37 -2.29
N VAL A 159 -2.18 6.66 -1.07
CA VAL A 159 -3.43 6.12 -0.52
C VAL A 159 -4.61 6.52 -1.41
N TRP A 160 -4.67 7.81 -1.78
CA TRP A 160 -5.73 8.31 -2.67
C TRP A 160 -5.63 7.76 -4.10
N ALA A 161 -4.42 7.45 -4.58
CA ALA A 161 -4.23 6.83 -5.88
C ALA A 161 -4.71 5.37 -5.91
N GLU A 162 -4.47 4.57 -4.87
CA GLU A 162 -5.04 3.23 -4.80
C GLU A 162 -6.57 3.29 -4.70
N GLN A 163 -7.12 4.19 -3.88
CA GLN A 163 -8.57 4.43 -3.83
C GLN A 163 -9.14 4.86 -5.19
N PHE A 164 -8.42 5.73 -5.90
CA PHE A 164 -8.79 6.18 -7.23
C PHE A 164 -8.88 5.01 -8.21
N TYR A 165 -7.84 4.17 -8.29
CA TYR A 165 -7.83 3.03 -9.20
C TYR A 165 -8.87 1.98 -8.82
N ALA A 166 -8.96 1.61 -7.55
CA ALA A 166 -9.93 0.62 -7.08
C ALA A 166 -11.37 1.06 -7.39
N ALA A 167 -11.66 2.36 -7.26
CA ALA A 167 -12.94 2.95 -7.62
C ALA A 167 -13.23 2.93 -9.13
N VAL A 168 -12.23 3.30 -9.94
CA VAL A 168 -12.28 3.26 -11.42
C VAL A 168 -12.55 1.84 -11.90
N GLU A 169 -11.76 0.88 -11.43
CA GLU A 169 -11.83 -0.52 -11.85
C GLU A 169 -13.12 -1.19 -11.38
N ALA A 170 -13.60 -0.88 -10.16
CA ALA A 170 -14.89 -1.38 -9.68
C ALA A 170 -16.05 -0.86 -10.54
N ALA A 171 -15.98 0.41 -10.99
CA ALA A 171 -16.98 0.98 -11.88
C ALA A 171 -16.92 0.40 -13.30
N ALA A 172 -15.75 -0.03 -13.77
CA ALA A 172 -15.54 -0.60 -15.10
C ALA A 172 -16.31 -1.92 -15.37
N PHE A 173 -16.93 -2.50 -14.35
CA PHE A 173 -17.88 -3.61 -14.50
C PHE A 173 -19.19 -3.18 -15.19
N PHE A 174 -19.58 -1.90 -15.08
CA PHE A 174 -20.84 -1.35 -15.62
C PHE A 174 -20.68 -0.06 -16.44
N GLU A 175 -19.52 0.58 -16.40
CA GLU A 175 -19.18 1.76 -17.19
C GLU A 175 -17.98 1.45 -18.10
N SER A 176 -17.96 2.02 -19.30
CA SER A 176 -16.89 1.81 -20.29
C SER A 176 -16.27 3.10 -20.82
N ASP A 177 -16.90 4.25 -20.56
CA ASP A 177 -16.35 5.56 -20.90
C ASP A 177 -15.23 5.94 -19.92
N LEU A 178 -14.01 6.06 -20.44
CA LEU A 178 -12.82 6.36 -19.63
C LEU A 178 -12.92 7.72 -18.93
N ASP A 179 -13.51 8.74 -19.55
CA ASP A 179 -13.67 10.05 -18.90
C ASP A 179 -14.62 9.96 -17.70
N ARG A 180 -15.74 9.23 -17.83
CA ARG A 180 -16.67 8.98 -16.72
C ARG A 180 -16.04 8.15 -15.60
N LEU A 181 -15.23 7.14 -15.95
CA LEU A 181 -14.50 6.34 -14.98
C LEU A 181 -13.52 7.20 -14.19
N VAL A 182 -12.73 8.04 -14.87
CA VAL A 182 -11.82 8.98 -14.21
C VAL A 182 -12.58 9.93 -13.28
N GLU A 183 -13.73 10.48 -13.69
CA GLU A 183 -14.57 11.30 -12.81
C GLU A 183 -15.07 10.54 -11.57
N ILE A 184 -15.39 9.25 -11.70
CA ILE A 184 -15.79 8.40 -10.57
C ILE A 184 -14.65 8.25 -9.57
N GLY A 185 -13.43 7.95 -10.03
CA GLY A 185 -12.24 7.81 -9.19
C GLY A 185 -11.85 9.13 -8.52
N LEU A 186 -12.00 10.24 -9.23
CA LEU A 186 -11.69 11.58 -8.78
C LEU A 186 -12.50 12.05 -7.55
N ARG A 187 -13.55 11.32 -7.15
CA ARG A 187 -14.31 11.55 -5.91
C ARG A 187 -13.55 11.15 -4.64
N TYR A 188 -12.53 10.28 -4.76
CA TYR A 188 -11.70 9.81 -3.65
C TYR A 188 -10.37 10.57 -3.55
N VAL A 189 -10.11 11.49 -4.50
CA VAL A 189 -8.90 12.31 -4.52
C VAL A 189 -9.23 13.73 -4.05
N PRO A 190 -8.61 14.25 -2.98
CA PRO A 190 -8.87 15.61 -2.50
C PRO A 190 -8.57 16.66 -3.59
N ALA A 191 -9.47 17.65 -3.72
CA ALA A 191 -9.41 18.63 -4.81
C ALA A 191 -8.10 19.47 -4.86
N GLY A 192 -7.43 19.65 -3.71
CA GLY A 192 -6.17 20.40 -3.60
C GLY A 192 -4.91 19.54 -3.65
N SER A 193 -5.01 18.23 -3.89
CA SER A 193 -3.86 17.33 -3.85
C SER A 193 -3.01 17.40 -5.12
N LYS A 194 -1.74 16.99 -5.02
CA LYS A 194 -0.83 16.96 -6.17
C LYS A 194 -1.26 15.86 -7.14
N LEU A 195 -1.76 14.72 -6.62
CA LEU A 195 -2.40 13.68 -7.44
C LEU A 195 -3.53 14.25 -8.31
N ARG A 196 -4.48 15.01 -7.74
CA ARG A 196 -5.59 15.62 -8.51
C ARG A 196 -5.05 16.49 -9.64
N ALA A 197 -4.04 17.30 -9.37
CA ALA A 197 -3.45 18.21 -10.34
C ALA A 197 -2.75 17.48 -11.51
N VAL A 198 -2.12 16.33 -11.24
CA VAL A 198 -1.56 15.45 -12.30
C VAL A 198 -2.67 14.93 -13.20
N ILE A 199 -3.73 14.37 -12.62
CA ILE A 199 -4.85 13.76 -13.37
C ILE A 199 -5.50 14.80 -14.28
N GLU A 200 -5.79 15.99 -13.76
CA GLU A 200 -6.38 17.09 -14.53
C GLU A 200 -5.42 17.61 -15.63
N LEU A 201 -4.11 17.64 -15.38
CA LEU A 201 -3.11 18.01 -16.40
C LEU A 201 -3.15 17.03 -17.58
N VAL A 202 -3.20 15.73 -17.32
CA VAL A 202 -3.23 14.72 -18.39
C VAL A 202 -4.49 14.88 -19.24
N ARG A 203 -5.65 15.07 -18.59
CA ARG A 203 -6.92 15.34 -19.29
C ARG A 203 -6.90 16.64 -20.09
N GLU A 204 -6.27 17.70 -19.57
CA GLU A 204 -6.03 18.93 -20.31
C GLU A 204 -5.16 18.67 -21.55
N CYS A 205 -4.07 17.93 -21.41
CA CYS A 205 -3.19 17.57 -22.54
C CYS A 205 -3.95 16.81 -23.63
N ARG A 206 -4.83 15.87 -23.24
CA ARG A 206 -5.70 15.14 -24.17
C ARG A 206 -6.65 16.10 -24.90
N ARG A 207 -7.36 16.98 -24.18
CA ARG A 207 -8.27 17.98 -24.78
C ARG A 207 -7.58 18.96 -25.73
N ARG A 208 -6.31 19.27 -25.47
CA ARG A 208 -5.49 20.15 -26.32
C ARG A 208 -4.90 19.46 -27.55
N GLY A 209 -5.16 18.15 -27.74
CA GLY A 209 -4.66 17.38 -28.88
C GLY A 209 -3.15 17.17 -28.84
N TYR A 210 -2.54 17.09 -27.65
CA TYR A 210 -1.12 16.80 -27.53
C TYR A 210 -0.82 15.32 -27.88
N SER A 211 0.39 15.06 -28.38
CA SER A 211 0.89 13.69 -28.44
C SER A 211 1.15 13.15 -27.02
N TRP A 212 1.19 11.83 -26.87
CA TRP A 212 1.41 11.21 -25.56
C TRP A 212 2.82 11.55 -25.02
N GLU A 213 3.83 11.66 -25.88
CA GLU A 213 5.20 12.06 -25.52
C GLU A 213 5.23 13.49 -24.97
N ARG A 214 4.46 14.39 -25.59
CA ARG A 214 4.35 15.77 -25.12
C ARG A 214 3.61 15.83 -23.79
N ALA A 215 2.53 15.07 -23.61
CA ALA A 215 1.81 14.98 -22.34
C ALA A 215 2.71 14.45 -21.23
N ARG A 216 3.49 13.39 -21.49
CA ARG A 216 4.51 12.85 -20.59
C ARG A 216 5.53 13.92 -20.20
N GLY A 217 6.00 14.71 -21.17
CA GLY A 217 6.90 15.83 -20.93
C GLY A 217 6.31 16.89 -19.99
N GLU A 218 5.03 17.22 -20.14
CA GLU A 218 4.34 18.15 -19.23
C GLU A 218 4.16 17.59 -17.82
N VAL A 219 3.85 16.30 -17.68
CA VAL A 219 3.78 15.60 -16.38
C VAL A 219 5.12 15.69 -15.67
N LEU A 220 6.20 15.29 -16.33
CA LEU A 220 7.54 15.32 -15.75
C LEU A 220 8.00 16.73 -15.38
N ARG A 221 7.73 17.72 -16.24
CA ARG A 221 8.10 19.11 -16.00
C ARG A 221 7.47 19.70 -14.74
N ARG A 222 6.25 19.29 -14.40
CA ARG A 222 5.50 19.86 -13.26
C ARG A 222 5.54 18.99 -12.01
N PHE A 223 5.63 17.67 -12.18
CA PHE A 223 5.39 16.72 -11.09
C PHE A 223 6.43 15.60 -10.99
N GLY A 224 7.41 15.56 -11.91
CA GLY A 224 8.44 14.53 -11.92
C GLY A 224 9.25 14.50 -10.62
N SER A 225 9.58 13.28 -10.19
CA SER A 225 10.37 13.02 -8.98
C SER A 225 11.71 12.36 -9.33
N PRO A 226 12.77 12.58 -8.52
CA PRO A 226 13.96 11.73 -8.58
C PRO A 226 13.67 10.29 -8.17
N ASP A 227 12.61 10.04 -7.40
CA ASP A 227 12.11 8.69 -7.15
C ASP A 227 11.41 8.14 -8.40
N ALA A 228 11.90 7.03 -8.94
CA ALA A 228 11.32 6.41 -10.15
C ALA A 228 9.88 5.95 -9.90
N THR A 229 9.59 5.50 -8.68
CA THR A 229 8.31 4.91 -8.31
C THR A 229 7.31 5.94 -7.80
N SER A 230 7.62 7.24 -7.79
CA SER A 230 6.69 8.25 -7.27
C SER A 230 5.34 8.20 -8.00
N VAL A 231 4.27 8.21 -7.20
CA VAL A 231 2.88 8.09 -7.67
C VAL A 231 2.52 9.14 -8.71
N HIS A 232 3.11 10.33 -8.62
CA HIS A 232 2.75 11.48 -9.44
C HIS A 232 3.02 11.25 -10.92
N GLN A 233 4.25 10.91 -11.32
CA GLN A 233 4.51 10.69 -12.73
C GLN A 233 3.85 9.41 -13.25
N ASN A 234 3.81 8.34 -12.44
CA ASN A 234 3.36 7.02 -12.88
C ASN A 234 1.82 6.93 -13.00
N VAL A 235 1.05 7.61 -12.14
CA VAL A 235 -0.38 7.82 -12.39
C VAL A 235 -0.60 8.64 -13.65
N GLY A 236 0.21 9.68 -13.86
CA GLY A 236 0.17 10.45 -15.10
C GLY A 236 0.42 9.59 -16.34
N PHE A 237 1.41 8.69 -16.29
CA PHE A 237 1.75 7.80 -17.39
C PHE A 237 0.70 6.72 -17.63
N THR A 238 0.10 6.18 -16.57
CA THR A 238 -1.00 5.21 -16.66
C THR A 238 -2.20 5.83 -17.38
N LEU A 239 -2.59 7.05 -17.01
CA LEU A 239 -3.66 7.79 -17.69
C LEU A 239 -3.30 8.18 -19.12
N ILE A 240 -2.04 8.51 -19.39
CA ILE A 240 -1.56 8.73 -20.76
C ILE A 240 -1.71 7.46 -21.60
N ALA A 241 -1.31 6.30 -21.08
CA ALA A 241 -1.47 5.03 -21.76
C ALA A 241 -2.94 4.73 -22.07
N LEU A 242 -3.83 4.89 -21.10
CA LEU A 242 -5.26 4.63 -21.26
C LEU A 242 -5.93 5.59 -22.26
N LEU A 243 -5.70 6.90 -22.15
CA LEU A 243 -6.40 7.91 -22.95
C LEU A 243 -5.90 7.99 -24.39
N TRP A 244 -4.61 7.73 -24.65
CA TRP A 244 -4.07 7.66 -26.02
C TRP A 244 -4.09 6.24 -26.59
N GLY A 245 -4.22 5.23 -25.75
CA GLY A 245 -4.44 3.84 -26.13
C GLY A 245 -5.79 3.60 -26.78
N GLU A 246 -6.81 4.42 -26.48
CA GLU A 246 -8.13 4.39 -27.15
C GLU A 246 -8.80 3.00 -27.09
N LEU A 247 -8.66 2.32 -25.94
CA LEU A 247 -9.12 0.95 -25.70
C LEU A 247 -8.45 -0.12 -26.61
N ASP A 248 -7.37 0.22 -27.31
CA ASP A 248 -6.54 -0.74 -28.03
C ASP A 248 -5.46 -1.31 -27.10
N PHE A 249 -5.45 -2.64 -26.95
CA PHE A 249 -4.58 -3.32 -25.99
C PHE A 249 -3.10 -3.17 -26.31
N ALA A 250 -2.71 -3.37 -27.57
CA ALA A 250 -1.31 -3.28 -27.99
C ALA A 250 -0.80 -1.85 -27.87
N ARG A 251 -1.59 -0.87 -28.32
CA ARG A 251 -1.24 0.55 -28.24
C ARG A 251 -1.11 1.01 -26.79
N THR A 252 -2.05 0.63 -25.92
CA THR A 252 -1.99 0.96 -24.49
C THR A 252 -0.74 0.38 -23.84
N ALA A 253 -0.43 -0.90 -24.10
CA ALA A 253 0.74 -1.58 -23.59
C ALA A 253 2.04 -0.87 -24.00
N LEU A 254 2.17 -0.55 -25.29
CA LEU A 254 3.36 0.10 -25.84
C LEU A 254 3.53 1.53 -25.31
N ILE A 255 2.45 2.31 -25.17
CA ILE A 255 2.55 3.66 -24.60
C ILE A 255 2.99 3.59 -23.13
N ALA A 256 2.44 2.66 -22.34
CA ALA A 256 2.78 2.49 -20.93
C ALA A 256 4.28 2.21 -20.74
N ILE A 257 4.82 1.17 -21.38
CA ILE A 257 6.24 0.81 -21.22
C ILE A 257 7.19 1.84 -21.85
N ASN A 258 6.76 2.55 -22.91
CA ASN A 258 7.59 3.57 -23.53
C ASN A 258 7.67 4.88 -22.74
N CYS A 259 6.80 5.08 -21.73
CA CYS A 259 6.94 6.21 -20.81
C CYS A 259 8.16 6.07 -19.88
N GLY A 260 8.68 4.87 -19.66
CA GLY A 260 9.77 4.61 -18.70
C GLY A 260 9.34 4.82 -17.25
N TYR A 261 10.32 4.95 -16.35
CA TYR A 261 10.14 4.99 -14.90
C TYR A 261 9.65 3.64 -14.35
N ASP A 262 8.47 3.59 -13.77
CA ASP A 262 7.93 2.42 -13.07
C ASP A 262 7.02 1.65 -14.02
N THR A 263 7.65 0.98 -14.99
CA THR A 263 7.02 0.55 -16.24
C THR A 263 6.11 -0.66 -16.08
N ASP A 264 6.47 -1.61 -15.22
CA ASP A 264 5.61 -2.72 -14.81
C ASP A 264 4.38 -2.19 -14.08
N CYS A 265 4.54 -1.35 -13.05
CA CYS A 265 3.44 -0.73 -12.32
C CYS A 265 2.44 -0.03 -13.25
N THR A 266 2.96 0.81 -14.14
CA THR A 266 2.18 1.61 -15.08
C THR A 266 1.46 0.72 -16.11
N ALA A 267 2.16 -0.26 -16.68
CA ALA A 267 1.60 -1.15 -17.69
C ALA A 267 0.61 -2.16 -17.10
N ALA A 268 0.93 -2.76 -15.95
CA ALA A 268 0.09 -3.71 -15.25
C ALA A 268 -1.27 -3.09 -14.91
N THR A 269 -1.27 -1.91 -14.30
CA THR A 269 -2.50 -1.20 -13.90
C THR A 269 -3.33 -0.77 -15.13
N ALA A 270 -2.69 -0.17 -16.14
CA ALA A 270 -3.39 0.24 -17.36
C ALA A 270 -4.03 -0.96 -18.09
N LEU A 271 -3.29 -2.06 -18.21
CA LEU A 271 -3.76 -3.24 -18.93
C LEU A 271 -4.74 -4.08 -18.12
N ALA A 272 -4.69 -4.05 -16.78
CA ALA A 272 -5.69 -4.69 -15.95
C ALA A 272 -7.06 -3.98 -16.07
N LEU A 273 -7.09 -2.64 -16.00
CA LEU A 273 -8.32 -1.88 -16.28
C LEU A 273 -8.84 -2.17 -17.69
N LEU A 274 -7.96 -2.17 -18.69
CA LEU A 274 -8.36 -2.48 -20.06
C LEU A 274 -8.86 -3.92 -20.19
N GLY A 275 -8.27 -4.86 -19.46
CA GLY A 275 -8.73 -6.24 -19.33
C GLY A 275 -10.14 -6.36 -18.75
N VAL A 276 -10.49 -5.56 -17.75
CA VAL A 276 -11.86 -5.46 -17.21
C VAL A 276 -12.83 -4.88 -18.24
N LEU A 277 -12.41 -3.86 -18.99
CA LEU A 277 -13.25 -3.21 -20.00
C LEU A 277 -13.51 -4.11 -21.21
N LEU A 278 -12.48 -4.83 -21.64
CA LEU A 278 -12.50 -5.69 -22.81
C LEU A 278 -13.06 -7.10 -22.49
N GLY A 279 -12.78 -7.64 -21.31
CA GLY A 279 -12.86 -9.08 -21.06
C GLY A 279 -11.70 -9.82 -21.73
N GLU A 280 -11.38 -11.02 -21.24
CA GLU A 280 -10.25 -11.80 -21.75
C GLU A 280 -10.39 -12.13 -23.26
N GLY A 281 -11.62 -12.37 -23.71
CA GLY A 281 -11.90 -12.79 -25.09
C GLY A 281 -11.51 -11.75 -26.15
N ARG A 282 -11.36 -10.47 -25.78
CA ARG A 282 -10.94 -9.38 -26.67
C ARG A 282 -9.45 -9.00 -26.54
N ILE A 283 -8.71 -9.61 -25.62
CA ILE A 283 -7.26 -9.44 -25.54
C ILE A 283 -6.60 -10.23 -26.70
N PRO A 284 -5.76 -9.60 -27.54
CA PRO A 284 -5.16 -10.29 -28.68
C PRO A 284 -4.26 -11.46 -28.25
N GLY A 285 -4.35 -12.58 -28.97
CA GLY A 285 -3.62 -13.82 -28.66
C GLY A 285 -2.12 -13.63 -28.43
N ARG A 286 -1.46 -12.83 -29.28
CA ARG A 286 -0.01 -12.49 -29.17
C ARG A 286 0.40 -12.02 -27.77
N TRP A 287 -0.47 -11.28 -27.06
CA TRP A 287 -0.15 -10.74 -25.75
C TRP A 287 -0.42 -11.73 -24.61
N LYS A 288 -1.41 -12.62 -24.75
CA LYS A 288 -1.83 -13.55 -23.68
C LYS A 288 -1.33 -14.99 -23.83
N GLU A 289 -1.08 -15.46 -25.05
CA GLU A 289 -0.58 -16.82 -25.31
C GLU A 289 0.76 -17.11 -24.62
N PRO A 290 1.73 -16.16 -24.54
CA PRO A 290 3.00 -16.40 -23.86
C PRO A 290 2.88 -16.73 -22.38
N LEU A 291 1.83 -16.23 -21.69
CA LEU A 291 1.56 -16.53 -20.28
C LEU A 291 1.33 -18.01 -20.01
N LYS A 292 0.77 -18.72 -20.99
CA LYS A 292 0.33 -20.13 -20.86
C LYS A 292 -0.58 -20.36 -19.65
N ASP A 293 -1.41 -19.36 -19.33
CA ASP A 293 -2.33 -19.34 -18.19
C ASP A 293 -1.63 -19.61 -16.84
N ALA A 294 -0.37 -19.19 -16.68
CA ALA A 294 0.42 -19.37 -15.48
C ALA A 294 1.01 -18.04 -14.98
N PHE A 295 1.28 -17.96 -13.68
CA PHE A 295 2.06 -16.88 -13.06
C PHE A 295 3.10 -17.45 -12.09
N GLU A 296 4.21 -16.74 -11.91
CA GLU A 296 5.22 -17.03 -10.89
C GLU A 296 5.07 -16.01 -9.75
N MET A 297 5.38 -16.44 -8.52
CA MET A 297 5.42 -15.55 -7.34
C MET A 297 6.81 -15.53 -6.73
N GLY A 298 7.22 -14.39 -6.20
CA GLY A 298 8.52 -14.24 -5.52
C GLY A 298 8.52 -14.72 -4.06
N PHE A 299 7.37 -15.12 -3.54
CA PHE A 299 7.24 -15.83 -2.25
C PHE A 299 6.19 -16.93 -2.33
N HIS A 300 6.21 -17.85 -1.35
CA HIS A 300 5.34 -19.01 -1.35
C HIS A 300 4.08 -18.77 -0.52
N LEU A 301 2.93 -19.09 -1.10
CA LEU A 301 1.65 -19.19 -0.40
C LEU A 301 1.06 -20.59 -0.55
N PRO A 302 0.33 -21.09 0.46
CA PRO A 302 -0.37 -22.36 0.35
C PRO A 302 -1.55 -22.21 -0.62
N ARG A 303 -1.35 -22.64 -1.87
CA ARG A 303 -2.38 -22.65 -2.92
C ARG A 303 -2.35 -23.90 -3.77
N ALA A 304 -3.50 -24.23 -4.34
CA ALA A 304 -3.69 -25.44 -5.15
C ALA A 304 -3.13 -25.31 -6.57
N SER A 305 -3.05 -24.09 -7.11
CA SER A 305 -2.71 -23.81 -8.50
C SER A 305 -2.09 -22.43 -8.65
N TYR A 306 -1.16 -22.30 -9.60
CA TYR A 306 -0.55 -21.04 -10.04
C TYR A 306 -1.04 -20.68 -11.45
N ARG A 307 -2.30 -21.02 -11.75
CA ARG A 307 -2.95 -20.66 -13.00
C ARG A 307 -3.75 -19.38 -12.86
N ILE A 308 -3.67 -18.51 -13.86
CA ILE A 308 -4.38 -17.22 -13.87
C ILE A 308 -5.90 -17.44 -13.88
N SER A 309 -6.37 -18.46 -14.60
CA SER A 309 -7.79 -18.85 -14.60
C SER A 309 -8.31 -19.36 -13.24
N ASP A 310 -7.47 -20.06 -12.48
CA ASP A 310 -7.83 -20.48 -11.12
C ASP A 310 -7.83 -19.27 -10.17
N LEU A 311 -6.84 -18.36 -10.27
CA LEU A 311 -6.82 -17.09 -9.54
C LEU A 311 -8.08 -16.26 -9.80
N ALA A 312 -8.51 -16.15 -11.06
CA ALA A 312 -9.74 -15.46 -11.44
C ALA A 312 -10.98 -16.13 -10.82
N THR A 313 -11.03 -17.46 -10.80
CA THR A 313 -12.12 -18.23 -10.21
C THR A 313 -12.20 -18.02 -8.69
N GLU A 314 -11.04 -18.05 -8.00
CA GLU A 314 -10.92 -17.81 -6.57
C GLU A 314 -11.33 -16.37 -6.21
N THR A 315 -10.87 -15.39 -6.99
CA THR A 315 -11.26 -13.98 -6.87
C THR A 315 -12.77 -13.82 -7.02
N CYS A 316 -13.36 -14.46 -8.04
CA CYS A 316 -14.80 -14.42 -8.26
C CYS A 316 -15.59 -15.04 -7.10
N ALA A 317 -15.07 -16.09 -6.46
CA ALA A 317 -15.71 -16.69 -5.29
C ALA A 317 -15.77 -15.69 -4.12
N VAL A 318 -14.70 -14.95 -3.88
CA VAL A 318 -14.68 -13.89 -2.86
C VAL A 318 -15.62 -12.73 -3.26
N GLY A 319 -15.67 -12.35 -4.54
CA GLY A 319 -16.62 -11.34 -5.01
C GLY A 319 -18.09 -11.76 -4.88
N VAL A 320 -18.41 -13.04 -5.08
CA VAL A 320 -19.76 -13.60 -4.81
C VAL A 320 -20.09 -13.54 -3.32
N ALA A 321 -19.15 -13.90 -2.44
CA ALA A 321 -19.34 -13.75 -1.00
C ALA A 321 -19.55 -12.27 -0.61
N THR A 322 -18.77 -11.36 -1.21
CA THR A 322 -18.83 -9.92 -0.99
C THR A 322 -20.16 -9.33 -1.47
N SER A 323 -20.64 -9.68 -2.66
CA SER A 323 -21.96 -9.31 -3.20
C SER A 323 -23.11 -9.68 -2.25
N ARG A 324 -22.99 -10.80 -1.52
CA ARG A 324 -24.02 -11.25 -0.58
C ARG A 324 -23.94 -10.57 0.78
N ALA A 325 -22.73 -10.29 1.26
CA ALA A 325 -22.50 -9.80 2.61
C ALA A 325 -22.40 -8.28 2.71
N LEU A 326 -21.60 -7.65 1.85
CA LEU A 326 -21.16 -6.26 1.99
C LEU A 326 -21.60 -5.38 0.81
N ASN A 327 -21.65 -5.92 -0.41
CA ASN A 327 -21.99 -5.17 -1.62
C ASN A 327 -23.47 -5.37 -2.02
N ARG A 328 -24.38 -4.69 -1.32
CA ARG A 328 -25.83 -4.74 -1.61
C ARG A 328 -26.23 -4.10 -2.95
N ARG A 329 -25.30 -3.46 -3.68
CA ARG A 329 -25.58 -2.77 -4.94
C ARG A 329 -25.68 -3.73 -6.13
N VAL A 330 -24.93 -4.82 -6.11
CA VAL A 330 -24.82 -5.76 -7.23
C VAL A 330 -25.14 -7.18 -6.76
N ARG A 331 -25.97 -7.90 -7.53
CA ARG A 331 -26.23 -9.33 -7.37
C ARG A 331 -25.58 -10.10 -8.51
N ILE A 332 -24.68 -11.03 -8.17
CA ILE A 332 -24.06 -11.92 -9.17
C ILE A 332 -24.97 -13.14 -9.39
N LEU A 333 -25.36 -13.37 -10.65
CA LEU A 333 -26.28 -14.43 -11.07
C LEU A 333 -25.56 -15.62 -11.70
N ASN A 334 -26.24 -16.76 -11.80
CA ASN A 334 -25.78 -17.93 -12.55
C ASN A 334 -24.39 -18.44 -12.12
N VAL A 335 -24.11 -18.34 -10.81
CA VAL A 335 -22.84 -18.76 -10.22
C VAL A 335 -22.69 -20.29 -10.29
N PRO A 336 -21.60 -20.83 -10.85
CA PRO A 336 -21.34 -22.27 -10.89
C PRO A 336 -21.17 -22.89 -9.50
N GLU A 337 -21.59 -24.14 -9.29
CA GLU A 337 -21.52 -24.80 -7.97
C GLU A 337 -20.10 -24.88 -7.39
N ARG A 338 -19.06 -25.03 -8.24
CA ARG A 338 -17.66 -24.97 -7.79
C ARG A 338 -17.35 -23.65 -7.09
N VAL A 339 -17.82 -22.54 -7.65
CA VAL A 339 -17.60 -21.18 -7.13
C VAL A 339 -18.46 -20.94 -5.90
N GLU A 340 -19.69 -21.43 -5.89
CA GLU A 340 -20.56 -21.43 -4.71
C GLU A 340 -19.89 -22.11 -3.51
N GLY A 341 -19.28 -23.29 -3.74
CA GLY A 341 -18.55 -24.02 -2.70
C GLY A 341 -17.39 -23.22 -2.11
N MET A 342 -16.66 -22.47 -2.95
CA MET A 342 -15.57 -21.59 -2.50
C MET A 342 -16.10 -20.35 -1.77
N ALA A 343 -17.13 -19.70 -2.29
CA ALA A 343 -17.74 -18.51 -1.69
C ALA A 343 -18.27 -18.79 -0.28
N ARG A 344 -18.82 -20.00 -0.03
CA ARG A 344 -19.28 -20.43 1.31
C ARG A 344 -18.15 -20.55 2.35
N ARG A 345 -16.89 -20.68 1.92
CA ARG A 345 -15.72 -20.74 2.82
C ARG A 345 -15.31 -19.35 3.32
N VAL A 346 -15.66 -18.29 2.59
CA VAL A 346 -15.31 -16.91 2.91
C VAL A 346 -16.28 -16.39 3.99
N ARG A 347 -15.74 -16.02 5.15
CA ARG A 347 -16.54 -15.53 6.27
C ARG A 347 -16.96 -14.07 6.02
N ALA A 348 -18.25 -13.78 6.18
CA ALA A 348 -18.78 -12.43 5.96
C ALA A 348 -18.31 -11.39 6.99
N SER A 349 -18.17 -11.82 8.26
CA SER A 349 -17.75 -10.95 9.36
C SER A 349 -17.05 -11.78 10.44
N ARG A 350 -16.15 -11.16 11.18
CA ARG A 350 -15.57 -11.73 12.40
C ARG A 350 -16.28 -11.13 13.62
N PRO A 351 -16.50 -11.88 14.71
CA PRO A 351 -16.96 -11.30 15.97
C PRO A 351 -15.96 -10.25 16.44
N LYS A 352 -16.41 -9.00 16.59
CA LYS A 352 -15.59 -7.94 17.18
C LYS A 352 -15.38 -8.23 18.67
N PRO A 353 -14.20 -7.96 19.23
CA PRO A 353 -13.99 -8.07 20.65
C PRO A 353 -14.92 -7.10 21.39
N GLU A 354 -15.39 -7.50 22.58
CA GLU A 354 -16.30 -6.71 23.41
C GLU A 354 -15.70 -5.33 23.74
N ILE A 355 -14.41 -5.32 24.07
CA ILE A 355 -13.62 -4.12 24.33
C ILE A 355 -12.41 -4.09 23.39
N GLU A 356 -12.12 -2.92 22.84
CA GLU A 356 -10.92 -2.62 22.07
C GLU A 356 -10.10 -1.54 22.78
N VAL A 357 -8.78 -1.66 22.72
CA VAL A 357 -7.83 -0.67 23.23
C VAL A 357 -7.01 -0.18 22.05
N GLU A 358 -7.02 1.14 21.84
CA GLU A 358 -6.30 1.82 20.77
C GLU A 358 -5.33 2.84 21.38
N VAL A 359 -4.23 3.10 20.70
CA VAL A 359 -3.19 4.04 21.13
C VAL A 359 -2.90 5.00 19.99
N ASP A 360 -3.08 6.28 20.25
CA ASP A 360 -2.63 7.37 19.40
C ASP A 360 -1.33 7.95 19.98
N TYR A 361 -0.32 8.06 19.13
CA TYR A 361 0.99 8.61 19.48
C TYR A 361 0.98 10.12 19.62
N LEU A 362 -0.09 10.82 19.23
CA LEU A 362 -0.17 12.29 19.22
C LEU A 362 1.04 12.93 18.52
N GLY A 363 1.38 12.41 17.33
CA GLY A 363 2.57 12.76 16.57
C GLY A 363 3.46 11.54 16.33
N GLU A 364 4.78 11.76 16.29
CA GLU A 364 5.72 10.68 15.98
C GLU A 364 5.77 9.61 17.08
N PRO A 365 5.81 8.31 16.75
CA PRO A 365 5.97 7.21 17.70
C PRO A 365 7.40 7.11 18.25
N ALA A 366 8.02 8.22 18.61
CA ALA A 366 9.40 8.32 19.08
C ALA A 366 9.50 8.99 20.46
N ILE A 367 10.58 8.69 21.18
CA ILE A 367 10.90 9.29 22.49
C ILE A 367 12.40 9.40 22.66
N ALA A 368 12.90 10.49 23.24
CA ALA A 368 14.32 10.70 23.53
C ALA A 368 14.70 10.22 24.94
N GLY A 369 15.99 9.94 25.16
CA GLY A 369 16.50 9.59 26.49
C GLY A 369 16.24 10.71 27.50
N GLY A 370 15.71 10.37 28.68
CA GLY A 370 15.24 11.32 29.70
C GLY A 370 14.02 12.16 29.28
N GLY A 371 13.46 11.94 28.09
CA GLY A 371 12.30 12.65 27.59
C GLY A 371 10.97 12.06 28.04
N GLU A 372 9.90 12.83 27.87
CA GLU A 372 8.53 12.38 28.07
C GLU A 372 7.80 12.25 26.72
N LYS A 373 6.88 11.29 26.62
CA LYS A 373 5.96 11.14 25.48
C LYS A 373 4.52 11.16 25.98
N GLU A 374 3.73 12.11 25.48
CA GLU A 374 2.28 12.09 25.64
C GLU A 374 1.67 11.16 24.60
N LEU A 375 0.73 10.34 25.05
CA LEU A 375 -0.04 9.39 24.24
C LEU A 375 -1.53 9.57 24.58
N GLU A 376 -2.41 9.21 23.66
CA GLU A 376 -3.83 9.07 23.95
C GLU A 376 -4.23 7.61 23.83
N VAL A 377 -4.80 7.06 24.91
CA VAL A 377 -5.29 5.69 24.94
C VAL A 377 -6.80 5.71 24.91
N THR A 378 -7.38 5.09 23.90
CA THR A 378 -8.83 4.99 23.70
C THR A 378 -9.31 3.59 24.03
N VAL A 379 -10.30 3.46 24.91
CA VAL A 379 -11.01 2.22 25.17
C VAL A 379 -12.38 2.30 24.54
N ARG A 380 -12.66 1.42 23.57
CA ARG A 380 -13.96 1.30 22.89
C ARG A 380 -14.71 0.09 23.41
N ASN A 381 -16.00 0.28 23.64
CA ASN A 381 -16.94 -0.77 24.01
C ASN A 381 -17.88 -1.05 22.84
N ASN A 382 -17.77 -2.25 22.27
CA ASN A 382 -18.64 -2.72 21.19
C ASN A 382 -19.93 -3.39 21.71
N GLY A 383 -20.00 -3.64 23.02
CA GLY A 383 -21.12 -4.26 23.71
C GLY A 383 -22.34 -3.34 23.88
N GLY A 384 -23.46 -3.97 24.24
CA GLY A 384 -24.73 -3.29 24.52
C GLY A 384 -24.86 -2.74 25.95
N GLU A 385 -23.92 -3.06 26.83
CA GLU A 385 -23.93 -2.66 28.24
C GLU A 385 -22.69 -1.80 28.58
N PRO A 386 -22.75 -0.92 29.59
CA PRO A 386 -21.60 -0.12 30.00
C PRO A 386 -20.47 -0.99 30.55
N ALA A 387 -19.22 -0.63 30.24
CA ALA A 387 -18.03 -1.29 30.79
C ALA A 387 -17.30 -0.36 31.77
N SER A 388 -17.07 -0.81 33.00
CA SER A 388 -16.31 -0.06 34.00
C SER A 388 -15.08 -0.82 34.44
N GLY A 389 -13.96 -0.12 34.57
CA GLY A 389 -12.68 -0.74 34.86
C GLY A 389 -11.55 0.26 35.06
N THR A 390 -10.33 -0.27 35.13
CA THR A 390 -9.11 0.50 35.29
C THR A 390 -8.23 0.35 34.06
N LEU A 391 -7.79 1.47 33.51
CA LEU A 391 -6.78 1.56 32.46
C LEU A 391 -5.41 1.83 33.08
N ARG A 392 -4.40 1.08 32.66
CA ARG A 392 -2.99 1.33 33.02
C ARG A 392 -2.08 1.16 31.80
N VAL A 393 -0.90 1.77 31.86
CA VAL A 393 0.16 1.58 30.87
C VAL A 393 1.30 0.82 31.53
N GLU A 394 1.65 -0.33 30.96
CA GLU A 394 2.82 -1.11 31.33
C GLU A 394 3.99 -0.64 30.45
N VAL A 395 5.11 -0.28 31.11
CA VAL A 395 6.31 0.29 30.48
C VAL A 395 7.53 -0.61 30.74
N PRO A 396 8.62 -0.49 29.96
CA PRO A 396 9.86 -1.22 30.23
C PRO A 396 10.47 -0.87 31.60
N GLU A 397 11.37 -1.73 32.08
CA GLU A 397 12.10 -1.47 33.32
C GLU A 397 12.87 -0.15 33.26
N GLY A 398 12.80 0.64 34.34
CA GLY A 398 13.44 1.96 34.43
C GLY A 398 12.63 3.12 33.83
N TRP A 399 11.51 2.87 33.16
CA TRP A 399 10.64 3.91 32.60
C TRP A 399 9.62 4.42 33.61
N GLY A 400 9.20 5.67 33.43
CA GLY A 400 8.09 6.28 34.15
C GLY A 400 6.75 5.93 33.51
N ALA A 401 5.81 5.41 34.31
CA ALA A 401 4.43 5.16 33.91
C ALA A 401 3.47 6.13 34.64
N PRO A 402 2.34 6.49 34.02
CA PRO A 402 1.29 7.26 34.68
C PRO A 402 0.57 6.41 35.75
N PRO A 403 -0.10 7.03 36.74
CA PRO A 403 -1.01 6.30 37.61
C PRO A 403 -2.18 5.70 36.81
N PRO A 404 -2.74 4.56 37.23
CA PRO A 404 -3.92 3.99 36.58
C PRO A 404 -5.14 4.92 36.63
N ALA A 405 -5.95 4.90 35.58
CA ALA A 405 -7.17 5.71 35.46
C ALA A 405 -8.43 4.84 35.51
N SER A 406 -9.41 5.22 36.34
CA SER A 406 -10.72 4.56 36.35
C SER A 406 -11.61 5.10 35.23
N LEU A 407 -12.21 4.20 34.45
CA LEU A 407 -13.04 4.53 33.30
C LEU A 407 -14.39 3.82 33.37
N THR A 408 -15.43 4.54 32.92
CA THR A 408 -16.73 3.97 32.57
C THR A 408 -17.02 4.32 31.11
N ILE A 409 -17.04 3.29 30.28
CA ILE A 409 -17.23 3.39 28.83
C ILE A 409 -18.70 3.08 28.52
N PRO A 410 -19.43 3.98 27.86
CA PRO A 410 -20.83 3.77 27.54
C PRO A 410 -21.00 2.59 26.55
N PRO A 411 -22.20 2.00 26.48
CA PRO A 411 -22.56 1.05 25.43
C PRO A 411 -22.26 1.61 24.04
N ARG A 412 -21.65 0.80 23.16
CA ARG A 412 -21.34 1.20 21.78
C ARG A 412 -20.62 2.54 21.66
N GLY A 413 -19.76 2.86 22.62
CA GLY A 413 -19.03 4.13 22.65
C GLY A 413 -17.60 3.96 23.15
N SER A 414 -16.90 5.08 23.31
CA SER A 414 -15.49 5.09 23.70
C SER A 414 -15.18 6.15 24.76
N ARG A 415 -14.02 5.98 25.41
CA ARG A 415 -13.39 6.96 26.29
C ARG A 415 -11.90 7.01 26.00
N SER A 416 -11.37 8.23 25.94
CA SER A 416 -9.95 8.49 25.65
C SER A 416 -9.30 9.16 26.85
N VAL A 417 -8.06 8.75 27.16
CA VAL A 417 -7.27 9.29 28.27
C VAL A 417 -5.89 9.65 27.75
N LYS A 418 -5.47 10.89 28.00
CA LYS A 418 -4.09 11.29 27.78
C LYS A 418 -3.20 10.77 28.90
N VAL A 419 -2.13 10.11 28.53
CA VAL A 419 -1.15 9.51 29.43
C VAL A 419 0.25 9.97 29.05
N ARG A 420 1.14 10.10 30.04
CA ARG A 420 2.54 10.42 29.81
C ARG A 420 3.42 9.29 30.30
N VAL A 421 4.33 8.86 29.43
CA VAL A 421 5.40 7.92 29.77
C VAL A 421 6.74 8.65 29.68
N ALA A 422 7.69 8.28 30.53
CA ALA A 422 9.01 8.89 30.58
C ALA A 422 10.09 7.84 30.30
N ALA A 423 10.99 8.13 29.37
CA ALA A 423 12.18 7.31 29.14
C ALA A 423 13.21 7.54 30.25
N PRO A 424 14.04 6.53 30.58
CA PRO A 424 15.10 6.69 31.57
C PRO A 424 16.13 7.74 31.08
N GLY A 425 16.69 8.50 32.02
CA GLY A 425 17.74 9.49 31.74
C GLY A 425 19.12 8.87 31.49
N GLU A 426 19.35 7.64 31.95
CA GLU A 426 20.58 6.88 31.78
C GLU A 426 20.25 5.47 31.26
N GLY A 427 21.21 4.82 30.59
CA GLY A 427 21.05 3.48 30.05
C GLY A 427 20.72 3.44 28.55
N VAL A 428 20.33 2.25 28.07
CA VAL A 428 20.09 2.00 26.64
C VAL A 428 18.64 2.32 26.29
N LEU A 429 18.45 3.25 25.37
CA LEU A 429 17.17 3.48 24.72
C LEU A 429 17.12 2.69 23.41
N TRP A 430 16.28 1.65 23.37
CA TRP A 430 16.25 0.73 22.25
C TRP A 430 15.55 1.33 21.03
N ASP A 431 15.83 0.78 19.86
CA ASP A 431 15.09 1.08 18.64
C ASP A 431 13.60 0.71 18.74
N ARG A 432 13.32 -0.34 19.52
CA ARG A 432 11.99 -0.84 19.84
C ARG A 432 11.84 -0.90 21.35
N ASN A 433 11.07 0.01 21.92
CA ASN A 433 10.66 -0.05 23.32
C ASN A 433 9.19 -0.49 23.35
N ALA A 434 8.92 -1.69 23.86
CA ALA A 434 7.58 -2.25 23.88
C ALA A 434 6.81 -1.82 25.13
N LEU A 435 5.62 -1.26 24.91
CA LEU A 435 4.67 -0.84 25.94
C LEU A 435 3.34 -1.59 25.77
N ARG A 436 2.51 -1.60 26.81
CA ARG A 436 1.14 -2.15 26.74
C ARG A 436 0.14 -1.22 27.42
N ALA A 437 -0.91 -0.85 26.70
CA ALA A 437 -2.09 -0.25 27.28
C ALA A 437 -3.04 -1.38 27.71
N VAL A 438 -3.41 -1.44 28.99
CA VAL A 438 -4.15 -2.55 29.59
C VAL A 438 -5.40 -2.03 30.30
N PHE A 439 -6.57 -2.44 29.84
CA PHE A 439 -7.85 -2.22 30.49
C PHE A 439 -8.29 -3.48 31.23
N VAL A 440 -8.61 -3.34 32.52
CA VAL A 440 -9.09 -4.43 33.38
C VAL A 440 -10.46 -4.04 33.92
N ASP A 441 -11.50 -4.82 33.65
CA ASP A 441 -12.83 -4.53 34.18
C ASP A 441 -13.00 -4.94 35.66
N ALA A 442 -14.15 -4.60 36.23
CA ALA A 442 -14.50 -4.96 37.60
C ALA A 442 -14.55 -6.49 37.87
N ALA A 443 -14.69 -7.31 36.83
CA ALA A 443 -14.68 -8.77 36.92
C ALA A 443 -13.26 -9.37 36.77
N GLY A 444 -12.24 -8.54 36.53
CA GLY A 444 -10.85 -8.97 36.33
C GLY A 444 -10.55 -9.45 34.91
N ARG A 445 -11.46 -9.24 33.94
CA ARG A 445 -11.20 -9.52 32.53
C ARG A 445 -10.23 -8.47 31.97
N VAL A 446 -9.32 -8.90 31.10
CA VAL A 446 -8.20 -8.08 30.64
C VAL A 446 -8.25 -7.91 29.12
N TRP A 447 -8.15 -6.67 28.66
CA TRP A 447 -7.94 -6.31 27.27
C TRP A 447 -6.69 -5.46 27.17
N ALA A 448 -5.80 -5.79 26.23
CA ALA A 448 -4.51 -5.15 26.12
C ALA A 448 -4.12 -4.88 24.67
N LYS A 449 -3.47 -3.73 24.46
CA LYS A 449 -2.84 -3.36 23.20
C LYS A 449 -1.35 -3.16 23.42
N SER A 450 -0.54 -4.00 22.77
CA SER A 450 0.91 -3.78 22.70
C SER A 450 1.22 -2.75 21.61
N PHE A 451 2.17 -1.87 21.89
CA PHE A 451 2.65 -0.85 20.95
C PHE A 451 4.12 -0.50 21.22
N GLY A 452 4.80 0.08 20.23
CA GLY A 452 6.20 0.47 20.33
C GLY A 452 6.41 1.97 20.39
N LEU A 453 7.44 2.41 21.13
CA LEU A 453 8.07 3.71 20.96
C LEU A 453 9.50 3.54 20.47
N VAL A 454 9.86 4.29 19.42
CA VAL A 454 11.20 4.31 18.85
C VAL A 454 12.10 5.20 19.70
N GLY A 455 13.23 4.66 20.13
CA GLY A 455 14.26 5.46 20.76
C GLY A 455 14.82 6.47 19.78
N ALA A 456 14.64 7.76 20.05
CA ALA A 456 15.28 8.81 19.29
C ALA A 456 16.79 8.66 19.43
N ARG A 457 17.48 8.62 18.28
CA ARG A 457 18.93 8.50 18.23
C ARG A 457 19.52 9.84 17.88
N ARG A 458 20.59 10.21 18.57
CA ARG A 458 21.43 11.32 18.14
C ARG A 458 22.26 10.84 16.95
N TRP A 459 22.05 11.45 15.80
CA TRP A 459 22.89 11.24 14.63
C TRP A 459 23.94 12.34 14.56
N LEU A 460 25.21 11.94 14.55
CA LEU A 460 26.30 12.81 14.15
C LEU A 460 26.51 12.58 12.65
N VAL A 461 25.99 13.49 11.83
CA VAL A 461 26.13 13.42 10.38
C VAL A 461 27.42 14.13 10.00
N LEU A 462 28.41 13.37 9.51
CA LEU A 462 29.62 13.92 8.92
C LEU A 462 29.39 14.10 7.42
N GLY A 463 29.22 15.35 6.98
CA GLY A 463 29.01 15.68 5.57
C GLY A 463 28.19 16.97 5.36
N PRO A 464 27.78 17.28 4.12
CA PRO A 464 28.07 16.53 2.90
C PRO A 464 29.56 16.67 2.56
N PHE A 465 30.22 15.54 2.27
CA PHE A 465 31.44 15.62 1.47
C PHE A 465 30.99 16.04 0.08
N TRP A 466 31.43 17.21 -0.40
CA TRP A 466 31.09 17.72 -1.73
C TRP A 466 31.75 16.93 -2.88
N ASP A 467 32.46 15.84 -2.55
CA ASP A 467 32.89 14.85 -3.52
C ASP A 467 31.68 13.98 -3.89
N SER A 468 31.05 14.34 -5.00
CA SER A 468 29.98 13.56 -5.62
C SER A 468 30.49 12.18 -6.03
N PRO A 469 29.84 11.05 -5.66
CA PRO A 469 30.01 9.81 -6.39
C PRO A 469 29.40 10.02 -7.78
N SER A 470 30.23 10.37 -8.75
CA SER A 470 29.85 10.50 -10.15
C SER A 470 30.12 9.16 -10.85
N TRP A 471 29.30 8.79 -11.84
CA TRP A 471 29.48 7.59 -12.67
C TRP A 471 30.71 7.67 -13.62
N ILE A 472 31.60 8.63 -13.39
CA ILE A 472 32.91 8.75 -14.03
C ILE A 472 33.94 8.36 -12.97
N GLU A 473 34.49 7.16 -13.11
CA GLU A 473 35.57 6.54 -12.32
C GLU A 473 35.84 7.18 -10.95
N ASP A 474 35.02 6.78 -9.97
CA ASP A 474 35.27 7.04 -8.56
C ASP A 474 36.35 6.07 -8.07
N ALA A 475 37.61 6.49 -8.11
CA ALA A 475 38.67 5.83 -7.38
C ALA A 475 38.55 6.23 -5.91
N ALA A 476 37.60 5.64 -5.19
CA ALA A 476 37.68 5.59 -3.75
C ALA A 476 39.00 4.88 -3.41
N ASP A 477 40.03 5.67 -3.12
CA ASP A 477 41.34 5.15 -2.75
C ASP A 477 41.21 4.48 -1.38
N ILE A 478 41.26 3.15 -1.37
CA ILE A 478 41.23 2.32 -0.15
C ILE A 478 42.37 2.68 0.81
N GLU A 479 43.45 3.28 0.31
CA GLU A 479 44.57 3.73 1.12
C GLU A 479 44.40 5.18 1.63
N LYS A 480 43.33 5.90 1.22
CA LYS A 480 43.04 7.24 1.73
C LYS A 480 42.24 7.13 3.03
N PRO A 481 42.78 7.56 4.17
CA PRO A 481 42.01 7.65 5.41
C PRO A 481 41.07 8.85 5.34
N TYR A 482 39.80 8.59 5.03
CA TYR A 482 38.75 9.62 5.01
C TYR A 482 38.35 10.07 6.42
N VAL A 483 38.64 9.24 7.42
CA VAL A 483 38.36 9.46 8.84
C VAL A 483 39.59 8.97 9.61
N ASP A 484 39.99 9.65 10.69
CA ASP A 484 41.02 9.12 11.58
C ASP A 484 40.43 7.99 12.44
N GLU A 485 40.49 6.76 11.92
CA GLU A 485 39.93 5.57 12.57
C GLU A 485 40.54 5.27 13.95
N ARG A 486 41.73 5.84 14.26
CA ARG A 486 42.32 5.72 15.60
C ARG A 486 41.45 6.37 16.67
N LEU A 487 40.79 7.48 16.33
CA LEU A 487 39.86 8.12 17.26
C LEU A 487 38.66 7.22 17.57
N ILE A 488 38.19 6.43 16.60
CA ILE A 488 37.13 5.45 16.82
C ILE A 488 37.64 4.29 17.69
N ALA A 489 38.82 3.74 17.35
CA ALA A 489 39.42 2.63 18.09
C ALA A 489 39.76 2.98 19.56
N GLU A 490 40.03 4.26 19.84
CA GLU A 490 40.36 4.79 21.17
C GLU A 490 39.14 5.28 21.97
N GLY A 491 37.92 5.19 21.43
CA GLY A 491 36.70 5.71 22.09
C GLY A 491 36.64 7.24 22.17
N ARG A 492 37.31 7.91 21.23
CA ARG A 492 37.45 9.36 21.07
C ARG A 492 36.77 9.86 19.80
N GLU A 493 35.79 9.10 19.28
CA GLU A 493 35.11 9.40 18.02
C GLU A 493 34.42 10.78 18.01
N LEU A 494 34.09 11.33 19.18
CA LEU A 494 33.54 12.67 19.31
C LEU A 494 34.51 13.78 18.85
N GLU A 495 35.81 13.51 18.86
CA GLU A 495 36.84 14.45 18.40
C GLU A 495 36.83 14.64 16.88
N LEU A 496 36.30 13.66 16.13
CA LEU A 496 36.05 13.81 14.68
C LEU A 496 35.04 14.94 14.38
N PHE A 497 34.32 15.40 15.38
CA PHE A 497 33.23 16.37 15.28
C PHE A 497 33.52 17.70 15.99
N GLU A 498 34.75 17.95 16.46
CA GLU A 498 35.13 19.21 17.14
C GLU A 498 34.88 20.48 16.28
N GLY A 499 34.89 20.33 14.95
CA GLY A 499 34.54 21.39 13.99
C GLY A 499 33.16 21.26 13.34
N ALA A 500 32.36 20.24 13.72
CA ALA A 500 31.06 19.98 13.13
C ALA A 500 29.98 20.88 13.75
N VAL A 501 29.04 21.34 12.93
CA VAL A 501 27.84 22.01 13.42
C VAL A 501 26.84 20.94 13.84
N ALA A 502 26.47 20.92 15.12
CA ALA A 502 25.36 20.10 15.58
C ALA A 502 24.08 20.60 14.89
N LEU A 503 23.55 19.80 13.98
CA LEU A 503 22.19 19.94 13.49
C LEU A 503 21.33 19.14 14.46
N ASP A 504 20.82 19.80 15.49
CA ASP A 504 19.67 19.26 16.19
C ASP A 504 18.54 19.14 15.16
N SER A 505 17.89 17.98 15.11
CA SER A 505 16.64 17.83 14.37
C SER A 505 15.77 19.04 14.73
N PRO A 506 15.27 19.82 13.76
CA PRO A 506 14.36 20.89 14.10
C PRO A 506 13.28 20.28 14.96
N SER A 507 13.07 20.87 16.13
CA SER A 507 11.94 20.56 16.97
C SER A 507 10.67 20.76 16.14
N SER A 508 10.06 19.67 15.68
CA SER A 508 8.72 19.66 15.09
C SER A 508 8.12 18.27 15.21
#